data_AF-A0A0B0SEG1-F1
#
_entry.id   AF-A0A0B0SEG1-F1
#
_cell.length_a   1.000
_cell.length_b   1.000
_cell.length_c   1.000
_cell.angle_alpha   90.00
_cell.angle_beta   90.00
_cell.angle_gamma   90.00
#
_symmetry.space_group_name_H-M   'P 1'
#
loop_
_entity.id
_entity.type
_entity.pdbx_description
1 polymer ?
#
loop_
_entity_poly.entity_id
_entity_poly.type
_entity_poly.pdbx_seq_one_letter_code
_entity_poly.pdbx_strand_id
1 'polypeptide(L)'
;MLEGNLAEFPFPSLVGALMSAGRTGRLLVRPPHLEGEVYVQGGQVVHARVQAGEKVLEGEEALDLLAGLRRAPFRFEPETLPPHTTLLGGLAVPARLAEAQAAWQALSLPADWGYVLRLPSKEGAAELTPEALRVLAQVEGKRIAEVLVAPGVLRLARILHTLLQMGVLEAVPVVEVPPEHLLVLPIYGPGHGIAYVDEALYAAWARAIRHGFRLRVTPPGTTMEVRPRPNIPGRLGLLEEDLKRLRLRRGDKVEAVPEV
;
A
#
# COMPACT_ATOMS: atom_id res chain seq x y z
N MET A 1 -0.38 -7.89 -30.11
CA MET A 1 -0.02 -7.72 -28.69
C MET A 1 -0.93 -6.65 -28.11
N LEU A 2 -1.60 -6.90 -26.99
CA LEU A 2 -2.61 -5.99 -26.43
C LEU A 2 -2.10 -5.47 -25.09
N GLU A 3 -2.07 -4.15 -24.90
CA GLU A 3 -1.63 -3.49 -23.67
C GLU A 3 -2.51 -2.27 -23.38
N GLY A 4 -2.59 -1.87 -22.12
CA GLY A 4 -3.46 -0.77 -21.69
C GLY A 4 -3.50 -0.62 -20.17
N ASN A 5 -4.53 0.08 -19.66
CA ASN A 5 -4.74 0.27 -18.23
C ASN A 5 -6.16 -0.14 -17.80
N LEU A 6 -6.28 -0.80 -16.64
CA LEU A 6 -7.58 -1.20 -16.08
C LEU A 6 -8.51 -0.02 -15.73
N ALA A 7 -7.97 1.19 -15.61
CA ALA A 7 -8.77 2.40 -15.42
C ALA A 7 -9.64 2.74 -16.65
N GLU A 8 -9.16 2.38 -17.84
CA GLU A 8 -9.87 2.60 -19.12
C GLU A 8 -10.67 1.36 -19.52
N PHE A 9 -10.16 0.18 -19.18
CA PHE A 9 -10.78 -1.09 -19.53
C PHE A 9 -10.80 -2.05 -18.34
N PRO A 10 -11.91 -2.06 -17.55
CA PRO A 10 -12.00 -2.83 -16.31
C PRO A 10 -11.71 -4.32 -16.49
N PHE A 11 -11.13 -4.92 -15.46
CA PHE A 11 -10.66 -6.30 -15.51
C PHE A 11 -11.73 -7.33 -15.94
N PRO A 12 -12.98 -7.31 -15.41
CA PRO A 12 -14.02 -8.23 -15.86
C PRO A 12 -14.34 -8.11 -17.35
N SER A 13 -14.39 -6.88 -17.87
CA SER A 13 -14.64 -6.61 -19.29
C SER A 13 -13.47 -7.10 -20.16
N LEU A 14 -12.23 -6.94 -19.69
CA LEU A 14 -11.03 -7.42 -20.37
C LEU A 14 -10.99 -8.94 -20.47
N VAL A 15 -11.23 -9.65 -19.37
CA VAL A 15 -11.30 -11.11 -19.37
C VAL A 15 -12.45 -11.58 -20.26
N GLY A 16 -13.63 -10.97 -20.15
CA GLY A 16 -14.79 -11.28 -21.00
C GLY A 16 -14.49 -11.12 -22.50
N ALA A 17 -13.81 -10.04 -22.89
CA ALA A 17 -13.40 -9.82 -24.28
C ALA A 17 -12.41 -10.87 -24.79
N LEU A 18 -11.43 -11.27 -23.97
CA LEU A 18 -10.48 -12.34 -24.32
C LEU A 18 -11.18 -13.69 -24.48
N MET A 19 -12.16 -13.98 -23.62
CA MET A 19 -12.99 -15.18 -23.68
C MET A 19 -13.86 -15.19 -24.96
N SER A 20 -14.60 -14.12 -25.24
CA SER A 20 -15.46 -14.01 -26.42
C SER A 20 -14.67 -14.07 -27.74
N ALA A 21 -13.45 -13.56 -27.75
CA ALA A 21 -12.55 -13.63 -28.91
C ALA A 21 -11.83 -14.99 -29.06
N GLY A 22 -12.07 -15.96 -28.17
CA GLY A 22 -11.46 -17.29 -28.24
C GLY A 22 -9.94 -17.27 -28.08
N ARG A 23 -9.38 -16.28 -27.37
CA ARG A 23 -7.93 -16.08 -27.29
C ARG A 23 -7.26 -17.15 -26.44
N THR A 24 -5.99 -17.42 -26.77
CA THR A 24 -5.08 -18.26 -25.98
C THR A 24 -3.84 -17.44 -25.62
N GLY A 25 -3.48 -17.41 -24.34
CA GLY A 25 -2.31 -16.69 -23.86
C GLY A 25 -2.42 -16.29 -22.39
N ARG A 26 -1.49 -15.43 -21.97
CA ARG A 26 -1.36 -14.93 -20.60
C ARG A 26 -1.67 -13.43 -20.55
N LEU A 27 -2.61 -13.04 -19.70
CA LEU A 27 -2.83 -11.66 -19.30
C LEU A 27 -2.02 -11.36 -18.04
N LEU A 28 -1.11 -10.41 -18.13
CA LEU A 28 -0.34 -9.85 -17.03
C LEU A 28 -0.98 -8.55 -16.55
N VAL A 29 -1.13 -8.41 -15.24
CA VAL A 29 -1.68 -7.22 -14.57
C VAL A 29 -0.70 -6.80 -13.47
N ARG A 30 -0.12 -5.60 -13.56
CA ARG A 30 0.98 -5.17 -12.67
C ARG A 30 0.71 -3.87 -11.93
N PRO A 31 -0.20 -3.86 -10.94
CA PRO A 31 -0.32 -2.73 -10.01
C PRO A 31 0.94 -2.60 -9.12
N PRO A 32 1.12 -1.46 -8.43
CA PRO A 32 2.13 -1.35 -7.38
C PRO A 32 1.93 -2.43 -6.30
N HIS A 33 3.02 -3.09 -5.89
CA HIS A 33 3.06 -4.09 -4.81
C HIS A 33 2.26 -5.38 -5.02
N LEU A 34 1.75 -5.63 -6.22
CA LEU A 34 1.02 -6.85 -6.56
C LEU A 34 1.22 -7.21 -8.04
N GLU A 35 1.41 -8.49 -8.34
CA GLU A 35 1.48 -9.00 -9.71
C GLU A 35 0.39 -10.05 -9.93
N GLY A 36 -0.38 -9.89 -11.00
CA GLY A 36 -1.45 -10.79 -11.40
C GLY A 36 -1.17 -11.42 -12.76
N GLU A 37 -1.46 -12.71 -12.87
CA GLU A 37 -1.43 -13.47 -14.11
C GLU A 37 -2.75 -14.21 -14.30
N VAL A 38 -3.31 -14.15 -15.51
CA VAL A 38 -4.50 -14.91 -15.90
C VAL A 38 -4.24 -15.60 -17.21
N TYR A 39 -4.38 -16.92 -17.23
CA TYR A 39 -4.15 -17.73 -18.41
C TYR A 39 -5.49 -18.10 -19.02
N VAL A 40 -5.59 -17.83 -20.32
CA VAL A 40 -6.77 -18.13 -21.13
C VAL A 40 -6.36 -19.13 -22.20
N GLN A 41 -7.17 -20.15 -22.45
CA GLN A 41 -6.96 -21.15 -23.48
C GLN A 41 -8.26 -21.37 -24.25
N GLY A 42 -8.25 -21.08 -25.55
CA GLY A 42 -9.44 -21.23 -26.40
C GLY A 42 -10.65 -20.42 -25.89
N GLY A 43 -10.40 -19.26 -25.29
CA GLY A 43 -11.45 -18.44 -24.68
C GLY A 43 -11.96 -18.91 -23.31
N GLN A 44 -11.29 -19.87 -22.66
CA GLN A 44 -11.59 -20.29 -21.29
C GLN A 44 -10.48 -19.89 -20.33
N VAL A 45 -10.83 -19.38 -19.14
CA VAL A 45 -9.84 -19.09 -18.10
C VAL A 45 -9.48 -20.39 -17.39
N VAL A 46 -8.21 -20.79 -17.51
CA VAL A 46 -7.71 -22.10 -17.02
C VAL A 46 -6.84 -21.97 -15.77
N HIS A 47 -6.24 -20.80 -15.56
CA HIS A 47 -5.43 -20.52 -14.38
C HIS A 47 -5.44 -19.02 -14.08
N ALA A 48 -5.38 -18.68 -12.80
CA ALA A 48 -5.16 -17.33 -12.35
C ALA A 48 -4.25 -17.37 -11.12
N ARG A 49 -3.37 -16.40 -11.01
CA ARG A 49 -2.39 -16.29 -9.94
C ARG A 49 -2.19 -14.82 -9.58
N VAL A 50 -2.10 -14.52 -8.30
CA VAL A 50 -1.71 -13.23 -7.78
C VAL A 50 -0.59 -13.42 -6.76
N GLN A 51 0.42 -12.56 -6.83
CA GLN A 51 1.53 -12.54 -5.90
C GLN A 51 1.72 -11.14 -5.31
N ALA A 52 1.96 -11.08 -3.99
CA ALA A 52 2.40 -9.86 -3.29
C ALA A 52 3.48 -10.25 -2.27
N GLY A 53 4.72 -9.80 -2.51
CA GLY A 53 5.87 -10.26 -1.75
C GLY A 53 6.06 -11.78 -1.86
N GLU A 54 6.12 -12.47 -0.72
CA GLU A 54 6.24 -13.93 -0.64
C GLU A 54 4.90 -14.67 -0.72
N LYS A 55 3.77 -13.96 -0.67
CA LYS A 55 2.45 -14.59 -0.68
C LYS A 55 1.94 -14.79 -2.10
N VAL A 56 1.28 -15.93 -2.30
CA VAL A 56 0.68 -16.32 -3.57
C VAL A 56 -0.76 -16.76 -3.32
N LEU A 57 -1.66 -16.32 -4.20
CA LEU A 57 -3.05 -16.75 -4.27
C LEU A 57 -3.32 -17.26 -5.69
N GLU A 58 -4.03 -18.37 -5.82
CA GLU A 58 -4.30 -18.99 -7.13
C GLU A 58 -5.78 -19.32 -7.30
N GLY A 59 -6.18 -19.58 -8.55
CA GLY A 59 -7.51 -20.03 -8.90
C GLY A 59 -8.56 -18.92 -8.79
N GLU A 60 -9.74 -19.27 -8.29
CA GLU A 60 -10.90 -18.37 -8.31
C GLU A 60 -10.70 -17.15 -7.41
N GLU A 61 -10.04 -17.33 -6.27
CA GLU A 61 -9.79 -16.24 -5.32
C GLU A 61 -8.82 -15.19 -5.90
N ALA A 62 -7.89 -15.62 -6.75
CA ALA A 62 -7.02 -14.71 -7.50
C ALA A 62 -7.83 -13.85 -8.49
N LEU A 63 -8.83 -14.44 -9.16
CA LEU A 63 -9.74 -13.69 -10.02
C LEU A 63 -10.59 -12.69 -9.23
N ASP A 64 -11.12 -13.12 -8.08
CA ASP A 64 -11.90 -12.25 -7.20
C ASP A 64 -11.07 -11.06 -6.73
N LEU A 65 -9.80 -11.26 -6.37
CA LEU A 65 -8.88 -10.18 -5.99
C LEU A 65 -8.62 -9.20 -7.14
N LEU A 66 -8.34 -9.73 -8.35
CA LEU A 66 -8.07 -8.90 -9.53
C LEU A 66 -9.29 -8.09 -9.97
N ALA A 67 -10.51 -8.59 -9.76
CA ALA A 67 -11.75 -7.85 -10.01
C ALA A 67 -11.90 -6.59 -9.14
N GLY A 68 -11.18 -6.51 -8.01
CA GLY A 68 -11.15 -5.35 -7.13
C GLY A 68 -10.19 -4.23 -7.59
N LEU A 69 -9.30 -4.51 -8.53
CA LEU A 69 -8.34 -3.53 -9.03
C LEU A 69 -9.04 -2.46 -9.86
N ARG A 70 -8.91 -1.20 -9.44
CA ARG A 70 -9.47 -0.04 -10.17
C ARG A 70 -8.54 0.50 -11.25
N ARG A 71 -7.23 0.29 -11.09
CA ARG A 71 -6.19 0.76 -12.01
C ARG A 71 -5.00 -0.18 -11.95
N ALA A 72 -4.47 -0.55 -13.11
CA ALA A 72 -3.20 -1.26 -13.25
C ALA A 72 -2.83 -1.29 -14.73
N PRO A 73 -1.55 -1.15 -15.09
CA PRO A 73 -1.11 -1.52 -16.43
C PRO A 73 -1.35 -3.02 -16.64
N PHE A 74 -1.80 -3.37 -17.84
CA PHE A 74 -1.95 -4.76 -18.26
C PHE A 74 -1.29 -5.00 -19.62
N ARG A 75 -0.91 -6.26 -19.86
CA ARG A 75 -0.36 -6.74 -21.13
C ARG A 75 -0.84 -8.17 -21.37
N PHE A 76 -1.30 -8.45 -22.59
CA PHE A 76 -1.62 -9.79 -23.04
C PHE A 76 -0.54 -10.34 -23.96
N GLU A 77 -0.03 -11.51 -23.59
CA GLU A 77 1.00 -12.28 -24.29
C GLU A 77 0.34 -13.51 -24.93
N PRO A 78 0.20 -13.53 -26.26
CA PRO A 78 -0.44 -14.65 -26.96
C PRO A 78 0.39 -15.93 -26.83
N GLU A 79 -0.28 -17.07 -26.97
CA GLU A 79 0.36 -18.41 -27.07
C GLU A 79 1.20 -18.83 -25.86
N THR A 80 1.08 -18.12 -24.74
CA THR A 80 1.68 -18.52 -23.47
C THR A 80 0.78 -19.53 -22.75
N LEU A 81 1.32 -20.71 -22.45
CA LEU A 81 0.61 -21.79 -21.77
C LEU A 81 0.67 -21.64 -20.25
N PRO A 82 -0.37 -22.09 -19.51
CA PRO A 82 -0.35 -22.08 -18.05
C PRO A 82 0.67 -23.09 -17.49
N PRO A 83 1.25 -22.82 -16.31
CA PRO A 83 2.09 -23.79 -15.61
C PRO A 83 1.31 -25.03 -15.16
N HIS A 84 0.07 -24.82 -14.72
CA HIS A 84 -0.89 -25.83 -14.30
C HIS A 84 -2.31 -25.26 -14.40
N THR A 85 -3.31 -26.15 -14.39
CA THR A 85 -4.73 -25.75 -14.43
C THR A 85 -5.28 -25.71 -13.01
N THR A 86 -5.71 -24.53 -12.55
CA THR A 86 -6.39 -24.36 -11.24
C THR A 86 -7.88 -24.10 -11.39
N LEU A 87 -8.33 -23.80 -12.61
CA LEU A 87 -9.72 -23.50 -12.93
C LEU A 87 -10.18 -24.49 -13.98
N LEU A 88 -11.34 -25.09 -13.76
CA LEU A 88 -11.91 -26.05 -14.71
C LEU A 88 -12.58 -25.36 -15.92
N GLY A 89 -12.20 -24.10 -16.24
CA GLY A 89 -12.57 -23.42 -17.47
C GLY A 89 -14.08 -23.32 -17.72
N GLY A 90 -14.85 -23.02 -16.67
CA GLY A 90 -16.31 -22.99 -16.75
C GLY A 90 -16.88 -21.67 -17.30
N LEU A 91 -18.04 -21.76 -17.96
CA LEU A 91 -18.85 -20.62 -18.41
C LEU A 91 -19.30 -19.66 -17.29
N ALA A 92 -19.07 -20.02 -16.02
CA ALA A 92 -19.42 -19.22 -14.85
C ALA A 92 -18.45 -18.06 -14.56
N VAL A 93 -17.26 -18.04 -15.18
CA VAL A 93 -16.23 -17.02 -14.88
C VAL A 93 -16.73 -15.58 -15.10
N PRO A 94 -17.42 -15.22 -16.20
CA PRO A 94 -17.94 -13.86 -16.39
C PRO A 94 -18.94 -13.44 -15.31
N ALA A 95 -19.87 -14.33 -14.94
CA ALA A 95 -20.88 -14.06 -13.91
C ALA A 95 -20.20 -13.85 -12.55
N ARG A 96 -19.25 -14.72 -12.19
CA ARG A 96 -18.46 -14.58 -10.97
C ARG A 96 -17.68 -13.27 -10.93
N LEU A 97 -17.00 -12.89 -12.02
CA LEU A 97 -16.24 -11.64 -12.08
C LEU A 97 -17.15 -10.43 -11.89
N ALA A 98 -18.37 -10.46 -12.43
CA ALA A 98 -19.36 -9.42 -12.22
C ALA A 98 -19.82 -9.35 -10.75
N GLU A 99 -20.08 -10.49 -10.12
CA GLU A 99 -20.43 -10.57 -8.68
C GLU A 99 -19.30 -10.05 -7.79
N ALA A 100 -18.07 -10.49 -8.05
CA ALA A 100 -16.88 -10.04 -7.32
C ALA A 100 -16.68 -8.53 -7.50
N GLN A 101 -16.84 -8.00 -8.71
CA GLN A 101 -16.74 -6.56 -8.97
C GLN A 101 -17.81 -5.77 -8.22
N ALA A 102 -19.06 -6.24 -8.20
CA ALA A 102 -20.13 -5.61 -7.43
C ALA A 102 -19.83 -5.62 -5.93
N ALA A 103 -19.30 -6.73 -5.40
CA ALA A 103 -18.87 -6.82 -4.01
C ALA A 103 -17.77 -5.79 -3.69
N TRP A 104 -16.76 -5.63 -4.56
CA TRP A 104 -15.70 -4.64 -4.39
C TRP A 104 -16.19 -3.19 -4.48
N GLN A 105 -17.17 -2.90 -5.34
CA GLN A 105 -17.75 -1.56 -5.47
C GLN A 105 -18.48 -1.12 -4.19
N ALA A 106 -19.04 -2.06 -3.44
CA ALA A 106 -19.67 -1.78 -2.15
C ALA A 106 -18.64 -1.47 -1.03
N LEU A 107 -17.35 -1.72 -1.26
CA LEU A 107 -16.29 -1.52 -0.26
C LEU A 107 -15.56 -0.20 -0.46
N SER A 108 -15.34 0.51 0.64
CA SER A 108 -14.51 1.72 0.69
C SER A 108 -13.14 1.39 1.28
N LEU A 109 -12.31 0.69 0.50
CA LEU A 109 -10.87 0.55 0.78
C LEU A 109 -10.08 1.66 0.07
N PRO A 110 -8.88 2.03 0.58
CA PRO A 110 -7.95 2.89 -0.13
C PRO A 110 -7.69 2.40 -1.56
N ALA A 111 -7.61 3.34 -2.49
CA ALA A 111 -7.32 3.02 -3.90
C ALA A 111 -5.87 2.55 -4.12
N ASP A 112 -4.97 2.90 -3.21
CA ASP A 112 -3.58 2.46 -3.20
C ASP A 112 -3.41 1.32 -2.19
N TRP A 113 -3.17 0.11 -2.71
CA TRP A 113 -2.96 -1.07 -1.88
C TRP A 113 -1.53 -1.21 -1.36
N GLY A 114 -0.66 -0.23 -1.66
CA GLY A 114 0.66 -0.09 -1.04
C GLY A 114 0.64 0.52 0.36
N TYR A 115 -0.51 1.05 0.80
CA TYR A 115 -0.65 1.61 2.15
C TYR A 115 -0.45 0.52 3.20
N VAL A 116 0.23 0.87 4.29
CA VAL A 116 0.45 0.00 5.44
C VAL A 116 -0.66 0.20 6.44
N LEU A 117 -1.15 -0.91 6.96
CA LEU A 117 -2.17 -0.96 7.98
C LEU A 117 -1.53 -0.76 9.36
N ARG A 118 -2.07 0.18 10.14
CA ARG A 118 -1.61 0.51 11.49
C ARG A 118 -2.76 0.65 12.47
N LEU A 119 -2.54 0.24 13.70
CA LEU A 119 -3.43 0.51 14.82
C LEU A 119 -3.31 2.00 15.20
N PRO A 120 -4.45 2.69 15.42
CA PRO A 120 -4.42 4.08 15.85
C PRO A 120 -3.74 4.19 17.22
N SER A 121 -2.97 5.26 17.44
CA SER A 121 -2.32 5.51 18.73
C SER A 121 -3.31 5.95 19.83
N LYS A 122 -4.57 6.23 19.48
CA LYS A 122 -5.62 6.61 20.42
C LYS A 122 -6.27 5.35 20.99
N GLU A 123 -6.29 5.26 22.31
CA GLU A 123 -7.05 4.21 22.99
C GLU A 123 -8.54 4.39 22.73
N GLY A 124 -9.18 3.34 22.22
CA GLY A 124 -10.61 3.29 21.96
C GLY A 124 -11.13 1.88 22.20
N ALA A 125 -12.25 1.78 22.92
CA ALA A 125 -12.97 0.52 23.07
C ALA A 125 -13.95 0.37 21.91
N ALA A 126 -13.78 -0.68 21.11
CA ALA A 126 -14.68 -1.04 20.03
C ALA A 126 -15.12 -2.50 20.18
N GLU A 127 -16.41 -2.76 19.99
CA GLU A 127 -16.93 -4.12 19.96
C GLU A 127 -16.58 -4.77 18.63
N LEU A 128 -15.63 -5.72 18.65
CA LEU A 128 -15.18 -6.45 17.48
C LEU A 128 -15.65 -7.90 17.54
N THR A 129 -16.02 -8.44 16.38
CA THR A 129 -16.25 -9.88 16.26
C THR A 129 -14.93 -10.64 16.47
N PRO A 130 -14.97 -11.92 16.90
CA PRO A 130 -13.76 -12.73 17.06
C PRO A 130 -12.93 -12.84 15.78
N GLU A 131 -13.59 -12.84 14.61
CA GLU A 131 -12.92 -12.87 13.32
C GLU A 131 -12.23 -11.54 12.99
N ALA A 132 -12.90 -10.41 13.22
CA ALA A 132 -12.31 -9.08 13.04
C ALA A 132 -11.11 -8.87 13.97
N LEU A 133 -11.18 -9.35 15.21
CA LEU A 133 -10.07 -9.30 16.16
C LEU A 133 -8.86 -10.13 15.69
N ARG A 134 -9.10 -11.34 15.16
CA ARG A 134 -8.03 -12.17 14.59
C ARG A 134 -7.35 -11.53 13.38
N VAL A 135 -8.14 -10.88 12.51
CA VAL A 135 -7.59 -10.12 11.38
C VAL A 135 -6.76 -8.96 11.91
N LEU A 136 -7.31 -8.16 12.83
CA LEU A 136 -6.64 -7.01 13.42
C LEU A 136 -5.25 -7.36 14.01
N ALA A 137 -5.16 -8.47 14.74
CA ALA A 137 -3.90 -8.96 15.32
C ALA A 137 -2.83 -9.37 14.29
N GLN A 138 -3.19 -9.57 13.03
CA GLN A 138 -2.30 -10.09 11.98
C GLN A 138 -1.95 -9.07 10.90
N VAL A 139 -2.59 -7.89 10.88
CA VAL A 139 -2.45 -6.91 9.79
C VAL A 139 -1.50 -5.76 10.10
N GLU A 140 -1.14 -5.56 11.37
CA GLU A 140 -0.25 -4.47 11.80
C GLU A 140 1.07 -4.48 11.03
N GLY A 141 1.44 -3.33 10.46
CA GLY A 141 2.68 -3.13 9.71
C GLY A 141 2.70 -3.74 8.31
N LYS A 142 1.63 -4.42 7.88
CA LYS A 142 1.55 -5.04 6.54
C LYS A 142 0.87 -4.12 5.55
N ARG A 143 1.24 -4.26 4.27
CA ARG A 143 0.55 -3.57 3.17
C ARG A 143 -0.82 -4.18 2.93
N ILE A 144 -1.77 -3.38 2.46
CA ILE A 144 -3.11 -3.85 2.07
C ILE A 144 -3.00 -5.00 1.04
N ALA A 145 -2.14 -4.86 0.03
CA ALA A 145 -1.91 -5.91 -0.97
C ALA A 145 -1.48 -7.24 -0.35
N GLU A 146 -0.52 -7.22 0.57
CA GLU A 146 -0.01 -8.41 1.26
C GLU A 146 -1.08 -9.06 2.15
N VAL A 147 -1.97 -8.27 2.73
CA VAL A 147 -3.07 -8.78 3.54
C VAL A 147 -4.13 -9.44 2.66
N LEU A 148 -4.52 -8.79 1.56
CA LEU A 148 -5.56 -9.27 0.65
C LEU A 148 -5.17 -10.52 -0.14
N VAL A 149 -3.87 -10.79 -0.33
CA VAL A 149 -3.38 -12.07 -0.88
C VAL A 149 -3.47 -13.15 0.19
N ALA A 150 -4.69 -13.56 0.50
CA ALA A 150 -5.06 -14.61 1.43
C ALA A 150 -6.39 -15.25 1.02
N PRO A 151 -6.65 -16.50 1.43
CA PRO A 151 -7.95 -17.13 1.18
C PRO A 151 -9.11 -16.33 1.77
N GLY A 152 -10.26 -16.37 1.10
CA GLY A 152 -11.46 -15.62 1.46
C GLY A 152 -11.33 -14.12 1.18
N VAL A 153 -10.65 -13.72 0.10
CA VAL A 153 -10.31 -12.32 -0.22
C VAL A 153 -11.49 -11.34 -0.04
N LEU A 154 -12.68 -11.63 -0.58
CA LEU A 154 -13.84 -10.74 -0.48
C LEU A 154 -14.34 -10.61 0.97
N ARG A 155 -14.24 -11.69 1.75
CA ARG A 155 -14.57 -11.67 3.19
C ARG A 155 -13.57 -10.82 3.95
N LEU A 156 -12.27 -11.01 3.69
CA LEU A 156 -11.21 -10.24 4.33
C LEU A 156 -11.32 -8.75 3.98
N ALA A 157 -11.59 -8.42 2.71
CA ALA A 157 -11.82 -7.06 2.26
C ALA A 157 -13.00 -6.38 2.98
N ARG A 158 -14.10 -7.12 3.22
CA ARG A 158 -15.24 -6.65 4.02
C ARG A 158 -14.83 -6.37 5.47
N ILE A 159 -14.04 -7.24 6.09
CA ILE A 159 -13.53 -7.04 7.45
C ILE A 159 -12.64 -5.80 7.51
N LEU A 160 -11.69 -5.67 6.59
CA LEU A 160 -10.81 -4.49 6.50
C LEU A 160 -11.62 -3.21 6.30
N HIS A 161 -12.61 -3.23 5.41
CA HIS A 161 -13.51 -2.11 5.19
C HIS A 161 -14.19 -1.68 6.51
N THR A 162 -14.77 -2.63 7.25
CA THR A 162 -15.39 -2.34 8.55
C THR A 162 -14.39 -1.79 9.57
N LEU A 163 -13.21 -2.38 9.69
CA LEU A 163 -12.17 -1.93 10.63
C LEU A 163 -11.68 -0.50 10.32
N LEU A 164 -11.49 -0.18 9.04
CA LEU A 164 -11.11 1.15 8.58
C LEU A 164 -12.24 2.17 8.82
N GLN A 165 -13.50 1.80 8.56
CA GLN A 165 -14.66 2.67 8.82
C GLN A 165 -14.87 2.96 10.30
N MET A 166 -14.60 1.98 11.16
CA MET A 166 -14.67 2.15 12.63
C MET A 166 -13.48 2.94 13.19
N GLY A 167 -12.43 3.18 12.39
CA GLY A 167 -11.22 3.87 12.84
C GLY A 167 -10.36 3.07 13.81
N VAL A 168 -10.60 1.76 13.96
CA VAL A 168 -9.77 0.85 14.77
C VAL A 168 -8.54 0.36 14.01
N LEU A 169 -8.51 0.63 12.71
CA LEU A 169 -7.40 0.40 11.81
C LEU A 169 -7.27 1.63 10.93
N GLU A 170 -6.05 2.05 10.66
CA GLU A 170 -5.72 3.13 9.74
C GLU A 170 -4.88 2.59 8.59
N ALA A 171 -5.07 3.13 7.40
CA ALA A 171 -4.23 2.84 6.24
C ALA A 171 -3.38 4.07 5.95
N VAL A 172 -2.09 3.97 6.25
CA VAL A 172 -1.14 5.07 6.09
C VAL A 172 -0.24 4.84 4.88
N PRO A 173 0.05 5.89 4.09
CA PRO A 173 1.01 5.77 3.00
C PRO A 173 2.39 5.45 3.56
N VAL A 174 3.07 4.47 2.97
CA VAL A 174 4.50 4.25 3.23
C VAL A 174 5.27 5.21 2.35
N VAL A 175 5.76 6.30 2.94
CA VAL A 175 6.67 7.20 2.24
C VAL A 175 8.07 6.82 2.66
N GLU A 176 8.71 5.94 1.90
CA GLU A 176 10.15 5.67 2.03
C GLU A 176 10.90 6.87 1.44
N VAL A 177 10.99 7.94 2.23
CA VAL A 177 11.93 9.01 1.94
C VAL A 177 13.32 8.53 2.40
N PRO A 178 14.35 8.59 1.54
CA PRO A 178 15.69 8.20 1.96
C PRO A 178 16.11 9.03 3.19
N PRO A 179 16.80 8.42 4.18
CA PRO A 179 17.34 9.16 5.30
C PRO A 179 18.27 10.25 4.82
N GLU A 180 18.06 11.48 5.29
CA GLU A 180 18.96 12.59 5.00
C GLU A 180 19.93 12.76 6.14
N HIS A 181 21.21 12.88 5.81
CA HIS A 181 22.25 13.10 6.80
C HIS A 181 22.43 14.59 7.05
N LEU A 182 22.03 15.04 8.24
CA LEU A 182 22.08 16.44 8.63
C LEU A 182 23.08 16.67 9.75
N LEU A 183 23.68 17.86 9.76
CA LEU A 183 24.53 18.31 10.87
C LEU A 183 23.72 19.06 11.90
N VAL A 184 23.88 18.69 13.16
CA VAL A 184 23.17 19.32 14.29
C VAL A 184 23.63 20.78 14.46
N LEU A 185 22.66 21.69 14.46
CA LEU A 185 22.84 23.11 14.69
C LEU A 185 22.01 23.54 15.92
N PRO A 186 22.64 24.06 16.99
CA PRO A 186 21.91 24.62 18.12
C PRO A 186 21.12 25.86 17.72
N ILE A 187 19.86 25.90 18.12
CA ILE A 187 18.97 27.05 18.00
C ILE A 187 18.67 27.56 19.41
N TYR A 188 18.90 28.86 19.61
CA TYR A 188 18.53 29.56 20.83
C TYR A 188 17.06 29.98 20.76
N GLY A 189 16.29 29.63 21.80
CA GLY A 189 14.88 30.00 21.92
C GLY A 189 14.16 29.15 22.97
N PRO A 190 12.99 29.60 23.45
CA PRO A 190 12.16 28.80 24.35
C PRO A 190 11.47 27.65 23.61
N GLY A 191 11.32 26.51 24.28
CA GLY A 191 10.57 25.35 23.80
C GLY A 191 11.42 24.07 23.65
N HIS A 192 10.74 22.99 23.31
CA HIS A 192 11.33 21.68 23.02
C HIS A 192 10.43 20.91 22.04
N GLY A 193 10.93 19.82 21.46
CA GLY A 193 10.14 18.93 20.60
C GLY A 193 10.01 19.38 19.14
N ILE A 194 10.67 20.46 18.74
CA ILE A 194 10.62 21.00 17.38
C ILE A 194 12.02 20.91 16.74
N ALA A 195 12.09 20.20 15.62
CA ALA A 195 13.24 20.15 14.74
C ALA A 195 13.06 21.12 13.57
N TYR A 196 14.08 21.92 13.28
CA TYR A 196 14.09 22.84 12.14
C TYR A 196 14.94 22.26 11.02
N VAL A 197 14.41 22.25 9.81
CA VAL A 197 15.14 21.83 8.60
C VAL A 197 15.06 22.90 7.53
N ASP A 198 15.94 22.81 6.55
CA ASP A 198 15.95 23.72 5.41
C ASP A 198 14.60 23.74 4.67
N GLU A 199 14.16 24.92 4.21
CA GLU A 199 12.90 25.10 3.49
C GLU A 199 12.80 24.23 2.23
N ALA A 200 13.89 24.09 1.46
CA ALA A 200 13.86 23.29 0.24
C ALA A 200 13.71 21.81 0.57
N LEU A 201 14.37 21.35 1.64
CA LEU A 201 14.27 19.97 2.11
C LEU A 201 12.87 19.67 2.67
N TYR A 202 12.32 20.56 3.50
CA TYR A 202 10.95 20.46 4.00
C TYR A 202 9.94 20.39 2.85
N ALA A 203 10.08 21.25 1.84
CA ALA A 203 9.18 21.28 0.69
C ALA A 203 9.29 19.99 -0.15
N ALA A 204 10.49 19.43 -0.31
CA ALA A 204 10.69 18.16 -0.99
C ALA A 204 9.96 17.01 -0.27
N TRP A 205 10.11 16.93 1.07
CA TRP A 205 9.40 15.96 1.90
C TRP A 205 7.90 16.18 1.91
N ALA A 206 7.42 17.41 2.06
CA ALA A 206 5.99 17.74 2.03
C ALA A 206 5.35 17.35 0.69
N ARG A 207 6.05 17.56 -0.43
CA ARG A 207 5.58 17.16 -1.77
C ARG A 207 5.55 15.64 -1.94
N ALA A 208 6.51 14.92 -1.36
CA ALA A 208 6.58 13.47 -1.41
C ALA A 208 5.51 12.82 -0.51
N ILE A 209 5.31 13.36 0.69
CA ILE A 209 4.45 12.77 1.72
C ILE A 209 2.98 13.15 1.55
N ARG A 210 2.70 14.37 1.07
CA ARG A 210 1.34 14.93 0.83
C ARG A 210 0.42 14.93 2.07
N HIS A 211 0.95 14.64 3.25
CA HIS A 211 0.29 14.65 4.55
C HIS A 211 1.18 15.38 5.58
N GLY A 212 0.63 15.68 6.76
CA GLY A 212 1.45 16.14 7.88
C GLY A 212 2.41 15.04 8.32
N PHE A 213 3.67 15.40 8.57
CA PHE A 213 4.72 14.45 8.96
C PHE A 213 5.54 14.99 10.13
N ARG A 214 6.14 14.07 10.85
CA ARG A 214 7.12 14.31 11.91
C ARG A 214 8.50 13.86 11.42
N LEU A 215 9.54 14.25 12.15
CA LEU A 215 10.91 13.88 11.81
C LEU A 215 11.48 12.96 12.88
N ARG A 216 11.83 11.74 12.49
CA ARG A 216 12.62 10.84 13.33
C ARG A 216 14.10 11.11 13.13
N VAL A 217 14.79 11.41 14.23
CA VAL A 217 16.22 11.73 14.26
C VAL A 217 16.99 10.58 14.90
N THR A 218 17.92 9.98 14.16
CA THR A 218 18.72 8.82 14.59
C THR A 218 20.22 9.09 14.47
N PRO A 219 21.04 8.75 15.48
CA PRO A 219 20.67 8.45 16.87
C PRO A 219 20.14 9.71 17.58
N PRO A 220 19.23 9.59 18.58
CA PRO A 220 18.86 8.37 19.32
C PRO A 220 17.56 7.66 18.84
N GLY A 221 16.93 8.08 17.75
CA GLY A 221 15.69 7.49 17.24
C GLY A 221 14.42 8.15 17.80
N THR A 222 14.47 9.46 18.04
CA THR A 222 13.35 10.24 18.59
C THR A 222 12.57 10.95 17.50
N THR A 223 11.24 10.93 17.59
CA THR A 223 10.33 11.60 16.66
C THR A 223 9.94 12.99 17.19
N MET A 224 10.05 14.01 16.34
CA MET A 224 9.85 15.42 16.70
C MET A 224 8.95 16.12 15.66
N GLU A 225 8.29 17.21 16.05
CA GLU A 225 7.63 18.08 15.07
C GLU A 225 8.68 18.74 14.18
N VAL A 226 8.38 18.88 12.89
CA VAL A 226 9.32 19.46 11.93
C VAL A 226 8.80 20.77 11.37
N ARG A 227 9.65 21.80 11.37
CA ARG A 227 9.33 23.12 10.81
C ARG A 227 10.39 23.57 9.81
N PRO A 228 9.97 24.23 8.72
CA PRO A 228 10.93 24.84 7.80
C PRO A 228 11.60 26.05 8.47
N ARG A 229 12.89 26.25 8.18
CA ARG A 229 13.62 27.47 8.52
C ARG A 229 14.56 27.84 7.37
N PRO A 230 14.61 29.13 6.97
CA PRO A 230 15.51 29.54 5.91
C PRO A 230 16.97 29.51 6.37
N ASN A 231 17.89 29.34 5.41
CA ASN A 231 19.35 29.46 5.57
C ASN A 231 20.01 28.41 6.48
N ILE A 232 19.50 27.18 6.53
CA ILE A 232 20.14 26.06 7.24
C ILE A 232 20.33 24.81 6.34
N PRO A 233 20.93 24.96 5.14
CA PRO A 233 21.07 23.84 4.21
C PRO A 233 21.95 22.72 4.81
N GLY A 234 21.48 21.48 4.69
CA GLY A 234 22.17 20.29 5.21
C GLY A 234 22.31 20.25 6.74
N ARG A 235 21.51 21.05 7.47
CA ARG A 235 21.58 21.14 8.93
C ARG A 235 20.22 20.86 9.57
N LEU A 236 20.28 20.26 10.75
CA LEU A 236 19.15 20.02 11.63
C LEU A 236 19.23 20.99 12.82
N GLY A 237 18.35 21.96 12.84
CA GLY A 237 18.20 22.89 13.95
C GLY A 237 17.49 22.26 15.14
N LEU A 238 18.14 22.19 16.30
CA LEU A 238 17.55 21.69 17.55
C LEU A 238 17.68 22.73 18.67
N LEU A 239 16.66 22.82 19.53
CA LEU A 239 16.68 23.69 20.70
C LEU A 239 17.63 23.15 21.78
N GLU A 240 18.13 24.00 22.66
CA GLU A 240 19.10 23.60 23.69
C GLU A 240 18.59 22.50 24.62
N GLU A 241 17.31 22.52 24.98
CA GLU A 241 16.68 21.48 25.81
C GLU A 241 16.68 20.12 25.09
N ASP A 242 16.39 20.12 23.80
CA ASP A 242 16.39 18.91 22.97
C ASP A 242 17.80 18.36 22.77
N LEU A 243 18.80 19.24 22.58
CA LEU A 243 20.21 18.82 22.50
C LEU A 243 20.66 18.09 23.77
N LYS A 244 20.32 18.64 24.95
CA LYS A 244 20.64 18.02 26.24
C LYS A 244 19.91 16.69 26.41
N ARG A 245 18.61 16.64 26.08
CA ARG A 245 17.76 15.44 26.19
C ARG A 245 18.24 14.32 25.28
N LEU A 246 18.58 14.65 24.04
CA LEU A 246 19.02 13.69 23.02
C LEU A 246 20.53 13.39 23.09
N ARG A 247 21.27 14.06 23.99
CA ARG A 247 22.73 13.96 24.15
C ARG A 247 23.50 14.28 22.86
N LEU A 248 22.97 15.19 22.05
CA LEU A 248 23.56 15.64 20.78
C LEU A 248 24.35 16.94 20.99
N ARG A 249 25.41 17.12 20.20
CA ARG A 249 26.28 18.29 20.19
C ARG A 249 26.25 18.96 18.82
N ARG A 250 26.68 20.23 18.80
CA ARG A 250 26.85 20.98 17.55
C ARG A 250 27.81 20.23 16.62
N GLY A 251 27.39 20.02 15.38
CA GLY A 251 28.18 19.35 14.35
C GLY A 251 28.07 17.83 14.36
N ASP A 252 27.30 17.23 15.28
CA ASP A 252 27.01 15.80 15.22
C ASP A 252 26.22 15.50 13.95
N LYS A 253 26.55 14.38 13.31
CA LYS A 253 25.85 13.88 12.13
C LYS A 253 24.70 13.00 12.58
N VAL A 254 23.49 13.33 12.14
CA VAL A 254 22.28 12.58 12.43
C VAL A 254 21.56 12.22 11.14
N GLU A 255 20.89 11.09 11.14
CA GLU A 255 19.95 10.68 10.11
C GLU A 255 18.57 11.22 10.44
N ALA A 256 17.97 11.93 9.49
CA ALA A 256 16.66 12.53 9.60
C ALA A 256 15.73 11.84 8.59
N VAL A 257 14.72 11.13 9.11
CA VAL A 257 13.73 10.42 8.31
C VAL A 257 12.35 11.02 8.58
N PRO A 258 11.66 11.56 7.57
CA PRO A 258 10.31 12.04 7.77
C PRO A 258 9.32 10.86 7.84
N GLU A 259 8.44 10.88 8.82
CA GLU A 259 7.48 9.81 9.11
C GLU A 259 6.08 10.39 9.34
N VAL A 260 5.05 9.69 8.84
CA VAL A 260 3.62 10.00 9.05
C VAL A 260 3.12 9.33 10.32
#